data_AF-A0A965U083-F1
#
_entry.id   AF-A0A965U083-F1
#
_cell.length_a   1.000
_cell.length_b   1.000
_cell.length_c   1.000
_cell.angle_alpha   90.00
_cell.angle_beta   90.00
_cell.angle_gamma   90.00
#
_symmetry.space_group_name_H-M   'P 1'
#
loop_
_entity.id
_entity.type
_entity.pdbx_description
1 polymer ?
#
loop_
_entity_poly.entity_id
_entity_poly.type
_entity_poly.pdbx_seq_one_letter_code
_entity_poly.pdbx_strand_id
1 'polypeptide(L)'
;MKRFFAGSLCALLLLTAACGKPANDTATTKAPTYGSQPTTSAAANDFDYNNEIAVTSREEGSGTRGAFVELFGIEQKDANGNKVDYTTLDADITNSTSVMMTSVAGNPFAIGYISLGSLNDTVKAVEIDGAAPSAAAIKTGDYKISRPFNVATKGDVSPAAQDFLSFILSAEGQAVVEKGGYIKVDDGAAFQSSNPTGKVVVAGSSSVTPIMEKLKEAYLAQVSGVTIEVQQSDSTTGMTSVLDGVCDIGMASRALKDSELEKGLTPTAIALDGIAVIVSNDNPTDALTSEQVKNIFTGELTEWSEVK
;
A
#
# COMPACT_ATOMS: atom_id res chain seq x y z
N MET A 1 -9.07 -47.95 55.04
CA MET A 1 -8.15 -47.57 56.14
C MET A 1 -8.05 -46.06 56.15
N LYS A 2 -8.80 -45.40 57.03
CA LYS A 2 -8.31 -44.68 58.23
C LYS A 2 -7.35 -43.51 57.89
N ARG A 3 -7.83 -42.25 57.92
CA ARG A 3 -7.72 -41.24 59.03
C ARG A 3 -6.46 -40.35 58.85
N PHE A 4 -6.35 -39.02 59.05
CA PHE A 4 -7.11 -37.97 59.77
C PHE A 4 -6.55 -36.55 59.43
N PHE A 5 -7.40 -35.50 59.53
CA PHE A 5 -7.27 -34.11 60.08
C PHE A 5 -5.96 -33.28 59.93
N ALA A 6 -5.90 -31.94 59.84
CA ALA A 6 -6.72 -30.76 60.24
C ALA A 6 -6.29 -29.55 59.35
N GLY A 7 -6.92 -28.38 59.18
CA GLY A 7 -7.92 -27.61 59.93
C GLY A 7 -7.37 -26.19 60.21
N SER A 8 -7.95 -25.13 59.61
CA SER A 8 -7.98 -23.73 60.12
C SER A 8 -8.88 -22.87 59.20
N LEU A 9 -10.14 -22.57 59.57
CA LEU A 9 -10.64 -21.42 60.35
C LEU A 9 -10.56 -20.08 59.56
N CYS A 10 -11.60 -19.71 58.80
CA CYS A 10 -12.80 -18.92 59.18
C CYS A 10 -12.54 -17.40 59.35
N ALA A 11 -13.05 -16.59 58.41
CA ALA A 11 -13.62 -15.27 58.70
C ALA A 11 -14.60 -14.88 57.58
N LEU A 12 -15.89 -14.96 57.91
CA LEU A 12 -17.04 -14.53 57.13
C LEU A 12 -17.36 -13.09 57.55
N LEU A 13 -17.51 -12.17 56.59
CA LEU A 13 -18.19 -10.89 56.82
C LEU A 13 -19.15 -10.62 55.67
N LEU A 14 -20.42 -10.52 56.03
CA LEU A 14 -21.57 -10.29 55.17
C LEU A 14 -22.15 -8.91 55.46
N LEU A 15 -22.57 -8.25 54.37
CA LEU A 15 -23.67 -7.29 54.22
C LEU A 15 -23.57 -5.92 54.88
N THR A 16 -23.65 -4.86 54.06
CA THR A 16 -24.89 -4.07 53.93
C THR A 16 -24.98 -3.42 52.55
N ALA A 17 -26.15 -3.58 51.92
CA ALA A 17 -26.58 -2.88 50.72
C ALA A 17 -27.10 -1.48 51.07
N ALA A 18 -26.87 -0.51 50.18
CA ALA A 18 -27.64 0.73 50.11
C ALA A 18 -27.93 1.03 48.63
N CYS A 19 -29.22 1.06 48.30
CA CYS A 19 -29.78 1.45 47.01
C CYS A 19 -29.60 2.95 46.75
N GLY A 20 -29.18 3.31 45.54
CA GLY A 20 -29.33 4.63 44.95
C GLY A 20 -29.76 4.48 43.48
N LYS A 21 -30.92 5.04 43.13
CA LYS A 21 -31.59 4.99 41.81
C LYS A 21 -30.76 5.66 40.71
N PRO A 22 -31.00 5.36 39.41
CA PRO A 22 -30.17 5.82 38.31
C PRO A 22 -30.61 7.21 37.83
N ALA A 23 -29.64 8.09 37.63
CA ALA A 23 -29.81 9.29 36.81
C ALA A 23 -29.45 8.92 35.36
N ASN A 24 -30.38 9.22 34.47
CA ASN A 24 -30.28 9.02 33.04
C ASN A 24 -29.45 10.18 32.47
N ASP A 25 -28.24 9.93 31.99
CA ASP A 25 -27.52 10.87 31.13
C ASP A 25 -26.73 10.12 30.05
N THR A 26 -27.21 10.35 28.84
CA THR A 26 -26.71 10.03 27.51
C THR A 26 -25.18 9.90 27.43
N ALA A 27 -24.67 8.67 27.31
CA ALA A 27 -23.27 8.40 27.00
C ALA A 27 -23.03 8.60 25.49
N THR A 28 -22.72 9.83 25.11
CA THR A 28 -22.08 10.12 23.82
C THR A 28 -20.65 9.58 23.86
N THR A 29 -20.35 8.64 22.97
CA THR A 29 -19.00 8.14 22.71
C THR A 29 -18.10 9.28 22.23
N LYS A 30 -17.22 9.77 23.10
CA LYS A 30 -16.13 10.68 22.71
C LYS A 30 -15.05 9.87 21.99
N ALA A 31 -14.83 10.22 20.72
CA ALA A 31 -13.64 9.90 19.96
C ALA A 31 -12.36 10.33 20.72
N PRO A 32 -11.22 9.66 20.51
CA PRO A 32 -9.98 10.07 21.15
C PRO A 32 -9.57 11.44 20.59
N THR A 33 -9.58 12.45 21.45
CA THR A 33 -9.01 13.77 21.20
C THR A 33 -7.48 13.65 21.22
N TYR A 34 -6.83 13.84 20.07
CA TYR A 34 -5.40 14.13 20.00
C TYR A 34 -5.16 15.49 20.64
N GLY A 35 -4.69 15.48 21.89
CA GLY A 35 -4.31 16.68 22.62
C GLY A 35 -3.04 17.27 22.03
N SER A 36 -3.10 18.53 21.65
CA SER A 36 -1.97 19.37 21.28
C SER A 36 -1.10 19.64 22.51
N GLN A 37 0.09 19.07 22.56
CA GLN A 37 1.23 19.65 23.27
C GLN A 37 2.50 19.49 22.43
N PRO A 38 3.31 20.54 22.29
CA PRO A 38 4.54 20.47 21.51
C PRO A 38 5.57 19.68 22.33
N THR A 39 5.80 18.43 21.94
CA THR A 39 7.06 17.79 22.29
C THR A 39 8.12 18.41 21.41
N THR A 40 8.87 19.35 21.96
CA THR A 40 10.15 19.80 21.40
C THR A 40 11.04 18.57 21.24
N SER A 41 11.06 17.95 20.05
CA SER A 41 12.08 16.97 19.71
C SER A 41 13.36 17.75 19.40
N ALA A 42 14.34 17.60 20.27
CA ALA A 42 15.68 18.11 20.07
C ALA A 42 16.43 17.23 19.05
N ALA A 43 15.91 17.14 17.81
CA ALA A 43 16.55 16.47 16.68
C ALA A 43 16.53 17.31 15.38
N ALA A 44 16.00 18.54 15.40
CA ALA A 44 16.01 19.44 14.24
C ALA A 44 17.35 20.20 14.03
N ASN A 45 18.42 19.87 14.77
CA ASN A 45 19.61 20.72 14.87
C ASN A 45 20.86 20.23 14.11
N ASP A 46 20.79 19.16 13.30
CA ASP A 46 21.96 18.69 12.51
C ASP A 46 21.64 18.23 11.06
N PHE A 47 20.41 18.47 10.58
CA PHE A 47 20.12 18.23 9.17
C PHE A 47 20.65 19.39 8.33
N ASP A 48 21.68 19.14 7.52
CA ASP A 48 22.25 20.14 6.63
C ASP A 48 21.42 20.23 5.34
N TYR A 49 20.51 21.20 5.33
CA TYR A 49 19.64 21.50 4.20
C TYR A 49 20.39 21.85 2.91
N ASN A 50 21.68 22.20 2.94
CA ASN A 50 22.44 22.47 1.72
C ASN A 50 22.97 21.19 1.06
N ASN A 51 22.69 20.00 1.63
CA ASN A 51 23.00 18.76 0.94
C ASN A 51 22.06 18.53 -0.24
N GLU A 52 22.62 17.89 -1.26
CA GLU A 52 21.89 17.43 -2.43
C GLU A 52 20.79 16.44 -2.04
N ILE A 53 19.66 16.53 -2.74
CA ILE A 53 18.56 15.60 -2.62
C ILE A 53 18.94 14.32 -3.36
N ALA A 54 19.09 13.22 -2.62
CA ALA A 54 19.35 11.91 -3.21
C ALA A 54 18.04 11.30 -3.73
N VAL A 55 17.70 11.61 -4.98
CA VAL A 55 16.50 11.08 -5.63
C VAL A 55 16.64 9.57 -5.83
N THR A 56 15.74 8.80 -5.23
CA THR A 56 15.63 7.36 -5.47
C THR A 56 14.38 7.08 -6.31
N SER A 57 14.55 6.47 -7.47
CA SER A 57 13.48 6.09 -8.39
C SER A 57 13.38 4.57 -8.55
N ARG A 58 12.41 4.13 -9.35
CA ARG A 58 12.12 2.73 -9.62
C ARG A 58 12.59 2.31 -11.02
N GLU A 59 12.78 1.02 -11.19
CA GLU A 59 13.20 0.37 -12.42
C GLU A 59 12.27 0.67 -13.61
N GLU A 60 12.83 0.60 -14.82
CA GLU A 60 12.02 0.57 -16.04
C GLU A 60 11.07 -0.65 -15.98
N GLY A 61 9.79 -0.46 -16.33
CA GLY A 61 8.75 -1.48 -16.19
C GLY A 61 7.98 -1.42 -14.86
N SER A 62 8.49 -0.70 -13.86
CA SER A 62 7.77 -0.43 -12.62
C SER A 62 6.44 0.26 -12.90
N GLY A 63 5.34 -0.39 -12.52
CA GLY A 63 4.03 0.28 -12.53
C GLY A 63 3.99 1.46 -11.58
N THR A 64 4.79 1.39 -10.50
CA THR A 64 4.83 2.45 -9.51
C THR A 64 5.49 3.70 -10.04
N ARG A 65 6.60 3.56 -10.78
CA ARG A 65 7.19 4.64 -11.55
C ARG A 65 6.20 5.22 -12.54
N GLY A 66 5.61 4.37 -13.38
CA GLY A 66 4.69 4.82 -14.43
C GLY A 66 3.54 5.68 -13.89
N ALA A 67 2.88 5.23 -12.80
CA ALA A 67 1.84 6.03 -12.17
C ALA A 67 2.39 7.29 -11.49
N PHE A 68 3.55 7.22 -10.83
CA PHE A 68 4.15 8.36 -10.15
C PHE A 68 4.49 9.49 -11.13
N VAL A 69 5.18 9.17 -12.23
CA VAL A 69 5.61 10.18 -13.20
C VAL A 69 4.43 10.83 -13.93
N GLU A 70 3.36 10.08 -14.17
CA GLU A 70 2.12 10.61 -14.75
C GLU A 70 1.39 11.53 -13.76
N LEU A 71 1.21 11.09 -12.51
CA LEU A 71 0.43 11.82 -11.50
C LEU A 71 1.09 13.13 -11.06
N PHE A 72 2.42 13.19 -11.01
CA PHE A 72 3.17 14.41 -10.70
C PHE A 72 3.54 15.24 -11.95
N GLY A 73 3.19 14.79 -13.15
CA GLY A 73 3.51 15.51 -14.40
C GLY A 73 5.00 15.57 -14.72
N ILE A 74 5.76 14.57 -14.26
CA ILE A 74 7.16 14.31 -14.65
C ILE A 74 7.19 13.69 -16.05
N GLU A 75 6.23 12.82 -16.37
CA GLU A 75 5.99 12.38 -17.73
C GLU A 75 5.28 13.49 -18.52
N GLN A 76 5.88 13.95 -19.61
CA GLN A 76 5.35 15.00 -20.45
C GLN A 76 5.42 14.61 -21.93
N LYS A 77 4.63 15.28 -22.78
CA LYS A 77 4.69 15.05 -24.21
C LYS A 77 5.82 15.86 -24.84
N ASP A 78 6.66 15.21 -25.64
CA ASP A 78 7.64 15.88 -26.49
C ASP A 78 6.97 16.64 -27.65
N ALA A 79 7.77 17.32 -28.47
CA ALA A 79 7.29 18.06 -29.64
C ALA A 79 6.56 17.18 -30.68
N ASN A 80 6.73 15.86 -30.63
CA ASN A 80 6.09 14.89 -31.51
C ASN A 80 4.85 14.26 -30.87
N GLY A 81 4.51 14.64 -29.63
CA GLY A 81 3.39 14.10 -28.87
C GLY A 81 3.70 12.78 -28.15
N ASN A 82 4.95 12.32 -28.15
CA ASN A 82 5.37 11.11 -27.43
C ASN A 82 5.47 11.41 -25.94
N LYS A 83 4.96 10.51 -25.10
CA LYS A 83 5.17 10.56 -23.65
C LYS A 83 6.64 10.26 -23.34
N VAL A 84 7.30 11.16 -22.63
CA VAL A 84 8.70 11.07 -22.19
C VAL A 84 8.74 11.26 -20.68
N ASP A 85 9.37 10.31 -19.99
CA ASP A 85 9.66 10.40 -18.56
C ASP A 85 10.90 11.27 -18.34
N TYR A 86 10.72 12.44 -17.72
CA TYR A 86 11.81 13.39 -17.40
C TYR A 86 12.42 13.18 -16.00
N THR A 87 12.29 11.99 -15.41
CA THR A 87 13.00 11.66 -14.18
C THR A 87 14.50 11.93 -14.36
N THR A 88 15.12 12.63 -13.40
CA THR A 88 16.55 12.98 -13.43
C THR A 88 17.42 11.74 -13.65
N LEU A 89 18.49 11.90 -14.44
CA LEU A 89 19.45 10.84 -14.73
C LEU A 89 20.33 10.51 -13.51
N ASP A 90 20.38 11.42 -12.53
CA ASP A 90 21.13 11.24 -11.29
C ASP A 90 20.37 10.40 -10.25
N ALA A 91 19.14 9.97 -10.57
CA ALA A 91 18.34 9.18 -9.65
C ALA A 91 18.91 7.75 -9.45
N ASP A 92 19.06 7.34 -8.19
CA ASP A 92 19.37 5.96 -7.84
C ASP A 92 18.19 5.05 -8.18
N ILE A 93 18.44 3.96 -8.91
CA ILE A 93 17.38 3.06 -9.38
C ILE A 93 17.26 1.84 -8.47
N THR A 94 16.05 1.61 -7.94
CA THR A 94 15.71 0.42 -7.14
C THR A 94 14.70 -0.44 -7.88
N ASN A 95 14.77 -1.77 -7.70
CA ASN A 95 13.94 -2.72 -8.44
C ASN A 95 12.70 -3.24 -7.68
N SER A 96 12.44 -2.73 -6.47
CA SER A 96 11.33 -3.20 -5.65
C SER A 96 10.95 -2.21 -4.55
N THR A 97 9.73 -2.36 -4.02
CA THR A 97 9.24 -1.57 -2.89
C THR A 97 10.12 -1.72 -1.65
N SER A 98 10.62 -2.93 -1.35
CA SER A 98 11.44 -3.20 -0.17
C SER A 98 12.84 -2.59 -0.27
N VAL A 99 13.47 -2.67 -1.44
CA VAL A 99 14.77 -2.03 -1.69
C VAL A 99 14.62 -0.50 -1.63
N MET A 100 13.57 0.07 -2.23
CA MET A 100 13.25 1.50 -2.11
C MET A 100 13.18 1.96 -0.65
N MET A 101 12.40 1.27 0.19
CA MET A 101 12.29 1.63 1.62
C MET A 101 13.64 1.54 2.33
N THR A 102 14.43 0.49 2.05
CA THR A 102 15.76 0.31 2.68
C THR A 102 16.74 1.41 2.26
N SER A 103 16.76 1.76 0.97
CA SER A 103 17.61 2.83 0.43
C SER A 103 17.26 4.18 1.06
N VAL A 104 15.97 4.52 1.11
CA VAL A 104 15.50 5.78 1.70
C VAL A 104 15.77 5.82 3.21
N ALA A 105 15.49 4.75 3.94
CA ALA A 105 15.76 4.68 5.37
C ALA A 105 17.25 4.89 5.70
N GLY A 106 18.15 4.37 4.86
CA GLY A 106 19.60 4.43 5.06
C GLY A 106 20.26 5.76 4.70
N ASN A 107 19.54 6.70 4.09
CA ASN A 107 20.08 7.99 3.66
C ASN A 107 19.18 9.15 4.11
N PRO A 108 19.61 9.98 5.09
CA PRO A 108 18.85 11.13 5.57
C PRO A 108 18.42 12.10 4.46
N PHE A 109 19.20 12.21 3.38
CA PHE A 109 18.94 13.12 2.27
C PHE A 109 18.17 12.47 1.11
N ALA A 110 17.77 11.20 1.25
CA ALA A 110 17.03 10.51 0.20
C ALA A 110 15.54 10.80 0.22
N ILE A 111 14.99 10.85 -0.99
CA ILE A 111 13.55 10.90 -1.26
C ILE A 111 13.19 9.79 -2.24
N GLY A 112 12.07 9.13 -2.01
CA GLY A 112 11.57 8.08 -2.89
C GLY A 112 10.06 8.00 -2.86
N TYR A 113 9.51 6.96 -3.47
CA TYR A 113 8.06 6.74 -3.49
C TYR A 113 7.69 5.26 -3.45
N ILE A 114 6.63 4.93 -2.71
CA ILE A 114 6.15 3.56 -2.52
C ILE A 114 4.62 3.49 -2.59
N SER A 115 4.08 2.27 -2.72
CA SER A 115 2.67 2.01 -2.42
C SER A 115 2.40 2.36 -0.95
N LEU A 116 1.34 3.13 -0.70
CA LEU A 116 0.90 3.51 0.63
C LEU A 116 0.59 2.28 1.49
N GLY A 117 -0.01 1.23 0.90
CA GLY A 117 -0.27 -0.01 1.63
C GLY A 117 0.99 -0.79 2.05
N SER A 118 2.18 -0.39 1.58
CA SER A 118 3.48 -0.95 2.02
C SER A 118 4.20 -0.08 3.05
N LEU A 119 3.70 1.12 3.36
CA LEU A 119 4.32 2.04 4.30
C LEU A 119 4.42 1.40 5.70
N ASN A 120 5.57 1.55 6.33
CA ASN A 120 5.84 1.09 7.70
C ASN A 120 6.71 2.14 8.42
N ASP A 121 7.17 1.81 9.63
CA ASP A 121 7.92 2.71 10.52
C ASP A 121 9.39 2.91 10.16
N THR A 122 9.92 2.25 9.13
CA THR A 122 11.33 2.41 8.71
C THR A 122 11.61 3.68 7.93
N VAL A 123 10.56 4.31 7.37
CA VAL A 123 10.59 5.56 6.63
C VAL A 123 9.37 6.39 7.02
N LYS A 124 9.36 7.68 6.69
CA LYS A 124 8.15 8.50 6.85
C LYS A 124 7.61 8.96 5.51
N ALA A 125 6.30 9.08 5.43
CA ALA A 125 5.63 9.69 4.29
C ALA A 125 5.43 11.18 4.52
N VAL A 126 5.68 11.99 3.49
CA VAL A 126 5.41 13.44 3.52
C VAL A 126 3.97 13.73 3.09
N GLU A 127 3.39 14.79 3.63
CA GLU A 127 2.13 15.33 3.13
C GLU A 127 2.32 15.90 1.73
N ILE A 128 1.33 15.70 0.85
CA ILE A 128 1.32 16.28 -0.49
C ILE A 128 0.18 17.28 -0.59
N ASP A 129 0.51 18.52 -0.97
CA ASP A 129 -0.45 19.62 -1.10
C ASP A 129 -1.29 19.85 0.19
N GLY A 130 -0.66 19.63 1.35
CA GLY A 130 -1.27 19.78 2.68
C GLY A 130 -2.17 18.62 3.12
N ALA A 131 -2.12 17.48 2.42
CA ALA A 131 -2.85 16.27 2.79
C ALA A 131 -1.88 15.12 3.11
N ALA A 132 -2.06 14.50 4.28
CA ALA A 132 -1.37 13.26 4.63
C ALA A 132 -1.90 12.07 3.81
N PRO A 133 -1.01 11.18 3.30
CA PRO A 133 -1.44 10.02 2.54
C PRO A 133 -2.20 9.02 3.43
N SER A 134 -3.47 8.79 3.13
CA SER A 134 -4.27 7.77 3.81
C SER A 134 -5.39 7.25 2.90
N ALA A 135 -5.86 6.03 3.14
CA ALA A 135 -7.03 5.50 2.43
C ALA A 135 -8.28 6.38 2.64
N ALA A 136 -8.42 7.01 3.81
CA ALA A 136 -9.51 7.94 4.09
C ALA A 136 -9.40 9.22 3.23
N ALA A 137 -8.22 9.85 3.20
CA ALA A 137 -7.97 11.07 2.42
C ALA A 137 -8.10 10.84 0.91
N ILE A 138 -7.73 9.65 0.42
CA ILE A 138 -7.95 9.28 -0.99
C ILE A 138 -9.44 9.10 -1.28
N LYS A 139 -10.20 8.45 -0.38
CA LYS A 139 -11.66 8.28 -0.53
C LYS A 139 -12.41 9.63 -0.55
N THR A 140 -11.96 10.62 0.23
CA THR A 140 -12.55 11.97 0.24
C THR A 140 -12.05 12.87 -0.91
N GLY A 141 -10.94 12.48 -1.56
CA GLY A 141 -10.31 13.25 -2.64
C GLY A 141 -9.32 14.33 -2.15
N ASP A 142 -9.05 14.39 -0.84
CA ASP A 142 -8.07 15.29 -0.25
C ASP A 142 -6.65 14.91 -0.66
N TYR A 143 -6.35 13.61 -0.73
CA TYR A 143 -5.09 13.09 -1.25
C TYR A 143 -5.26 12.47 -2.63
N LYS A 144 -4.74 13.14 -3.66
CA LYS A 144 -5.04 12.81 -5.07
C LYS A 144 -4.08 11.80 -5.69
N ILE A 145 -2.94 11.54 -5.07
CA ILE A 145 -1.90 10.68 -5.63
C ILE A 145 -2.26 9.22 -5.38
N SER A 146 -3.10 8.67 -6.25
CA SER A 146 -3.61 7.30 -6.17
C SER A 146 -3.73 6.66 -7.54
N ARG A 147 -3.76 5.32 -7.58
CA ARG A 147 -3.78 4.54 -8.82
C ARG A 147 -4.49 3.20 -8.62
N PRO A 148 -5.00 2.58 -9.70
CA PRO A 148 -5.55 1.25 -9.60
C PRO A 148 -4.43 0.21 -9.42
N PHE A 149 -4.68 -0.76 -8.55
CA PHE A 149 -4.03 -2.06 -8.60
C PHE A 149 -4.89 -2.96 -9.48
N ASN A 150 -4.29 -3.41 -10.58
CA ASN A 150 -4.92 -4.32 -11.52
C ASN A 150 -4.30 -5.70 -11.42
N VAL A 151 -5.14 -6.70 -11.64
CA VAL A 151 -4.71 -8.00 -12.16
C VAL A 151 -5.08 -8.11 -13.63
N ALA A 152 -4.41 -8.97 -14.37
CA ALA A 152 -4.72 -9.22 -15.77
C ALA A 152 -4.62 -10.69 -16.12
N THR A 153 -5.49 -11.13 -17.02
CA THR A 153 -5.51 -12.48 -17.61
C THR A 153 -5.53 -12.39 -19.13
N LYS A 154 -5.29 -13.51 -19.81
CA LYS A 154 -5.42 -13.61 -21.27
C LYS A 154 -6.47 -14.66 -21.62
N GLY A 155 -7.61 -14.20 -22.11
CA GLY A 155 -8.75 -15.06 -22.42
C GLY A 155 -9.30 -15.78 -21.18
N ASP A 156 -9.90 -16.95 -21.40
CA ASP A 156 -10.44 -17.78 -20.32
C ASP A 156 -9.30 -18.38 -19.49
N VAL A 157 -9.47 -18.39 -18.18
CA VAL A 157 -8.52 -18.96 -17.23
C VAL A 157 -9.00 -20.30 -16.68
N SER A 158 -8.11 -21.03 -16.01
CA SER A 158 -8.47 -22.28 -15.34
C SER A 158 -9.57 -22.06 -14.29
N PRO A 159 -10.38 -23.09 -13.96
CA PRO A 159 -11.37 -22.97 -12.88
C PRO A 159 -10.78 -22.50 -11.55
N ALA A 160 -9.55 -22.93 -11.22
CA ALA A 160 -8.85 -22.49 -10.02
C ALA A 160 -8.51 -20.99 -10.06
N ALA A 161 -8.01 -20.48 -11.19
CA ALA A 161 -7.71 -19.07 -11.35
C ALA A 161 -8.99 -18.21 -11.35
N GLN A 162 -10.06 -18.67 -12.00
CA GLN A 162 -11.36 -17.97 -12.02
C GLN A 162 -11.98 -17.90 -10.62
N ASP A 163 -11.91 -18.99 -9.85
CA ASP A 163 -12.41 -19.04 -8.47
C ASP A 163 -11.63 -18.09 -7.56
N PHE A 164 -10.30 -18.01 -7.72
CA PHE A 164 -9.47 -17.05 -6.99
C PHE A 164 -9.77 -15.60 -7.38
N LEU A 165 -9.95 -15.28 -8.66
CA LEU A 165 -10.39 -13.94 -9.10
C LEU A 165 -11.76 -13.58 -8.53
N SER A 166 -12.67 -14.55 -8.48
CA SER A 166 -14.00 -14.38 -7.88
C SER A 166 -13.91 -14.13 -6.38
N PHE A 167 -12.97 -14.78 -5.68
CA PHE A 167 -12.67 -14.48 -4.29
C PHE A 167 -12.13 -13.06 -4.12
N ILE A 168 -11.16 -12.63 -4.94
CA ILE A 168 -10.57 -11.28 -4.82
C ILE A 168 -11.66 -10.19 -4.93
N LEU A 169 -12.64 -10.37 -5.82
CA LEU A 169 -13.74 -9.44 -6.03
C LEU A 169 -14.94 -9.66 -5.09
N SER A 170 -14.93 -10.71 -4.27
CA SER A 170 -16.00 -10.99 -3.31
C SER A 170 -15.98 -10.02 -2.12
N ALA A 171 -17.06 -10.00 -1.33
CA ALA A 171 -17.13 -9.25 -0.09
C ALA A 171 -16.00 -9.63 0.89
N GLU A 172 -15.66 -10.91 0.97
CA GLU A 172 -14.58 -11.44 1.81
C GLU A 172 -13.21 -10.97 1.30
N GLY A 173 -12.97 -11.00 -0.01
CA GLY A 173 -11.75 -10.51 -0.63
C GLY A 173 -11.58 -9.01 -0.46
N GLN A 174 -12.64 -8.24 -0.70
CA GLN A 174 -12.62 -6.78 -0.56
C GLN A 174 -12.47 -6.35 0.92
N ALA A 175 -12.96 -7.15 1.88
CA ALA A 175 -12.65 -6.94 3.30
C ALA A 175 -11.15 -7.13 3.61
N VAL A 176 -10.47 -8.07 2.94
CA VAL A 176 -9.01 -8.21 3.03
C VAL A 176 -8.29 -7.00 2.44
N VAL A 177 -8.78 -6.47 1.31
CA VAL A 177 -8.28 -5.22 0.69
C VAL A 177 -8.37 -4.04 1.65
N GLU A 178 -9.53 -3.77 2.24
CA GLU A 178 -9.70 -2.66 3.18
C GLU A 178 -8.84 -2.83 4.44
N LYS A 179 -8.79 -4.04 5.02
CA LYS A 179 -7.92 -4.35 6.17
C LYS A 179 -6.44 -4.20 5.83
N GLY A 180 -6.07 -4.39 4.56
CA GLY A 180 -4.72 -4.18 4.05
C GLY A 180 -4.29 -2.72 3.97
N GLY A 181 -5.19 -1.75 4.23
CA GLY A 181 -4.91 -0.32 4.10
C GLY A 181 -5.17 0.23 2.69
N TYR A 182 -5.79 -0.57 1.82
CA TYR A 182 -6.16 -0.17 0.47
C TYR A 182 -7.63 0.21 0.39
N ILE A 183 -8.04 0.75 -0.74
CA ILE A 183 -9.43 1.12 -1.00
C ILE A 183 -10.06 0.05 -1.89
N LYS A 184 -11.17 -0.52 -1.43
CA LYS A 184 -11.96 -1.50 -2.20
C LYS A 184 -12.49 -0.91 -3.50
N VAL A 185 -12.69 -1.77 -4.49
CA VAL A 185 -13.28 -1.39 -5.79
C VAL A 185 -14.82 -1.48 -5.78
N ASP A 186 -15.38 -2.39 -4.99
CA ASP A 186 -16.82 -2.59 -4.77
C ASP A 186 -17.03 -3.39 -3.47
N ASP A 187 -18.27 -3.47 -2.98
CA ASP A 187 -18.65 -4.35 -1.86
C ASP A 187 -18.69 -5.83 -2.26
N GLY A 188 -18.87 -6.14 -3.55
CA GLY A 188 -18.87 -7.51 -4.06
C GLY A 188 -20.02 -8.39 -3.54
N ALA A 189 -20.18 -9.57 -4.13
CA ALA A 189 -21.07 -10.59 -3.60
C ALA A 189 -20.32 -11.47 -2.58
N ALA A 190 -21.06 -12.12 -1.67
CA ALA A 190 -20.46 -13.12 -0.79
C ALA A 190 -19.81 -14.24 -1.62
N PHE A 191 -18.61 -14.64 -1.22
CA PHE A 191 -17.83 -15.63 -1.92
C PHE A 191 -18.53 -17.00 -1.91
N GLN A 192 -18.60 -17.62 -3.08
CA GLN A 192 -19.09 -18.98 -3.26
C GLN A 192 -18.10 -19.74 -4.12
N SER A 193 -17.29 -20.60 -3.49
CA SER A 193 -16.32 -21.40 -4.22
C SER A 193 -17.00 -22.53 -4.99
N SER A 194 -16.48 -22.79 -6.19
CA SER A 194 -16.75 -23.99 -6.97
C SER A 194 -15.99 -25.23 -6.46
N ASN A 195 -15.18 -25.07 -5.40
CA ASN A 195 -14.24 -26.06 -4.87
C ASN A 195 -13.32 -26.66 -5.94
N PRO A 196 -12.62 -25.82 -6.73
CA PRO A 196 -11.75 -26.31 -7.77
C PRO A 196 -10.49 -26.97 -7.19
N THR A 197 -9.77 -27.67 -8.05
CA THR A 197 -8.42 -28.16 -7.77
C THR A 197 -7.45 -27.67 -8.82
N GLY A 198 -6.20 -27.43 -8.45
CA GLY A 198 -5.16 -27.09 -9.42
C GLY A 198 -4.12 -26.14 -8.87
N LYS A 199 -3.29 -25.63 -9.76
CA LYS A 199 -2.25 -24.64 -9.46
C LYS A 199 -2.59 -23.33 -10.15
N VAL A 200 -2.38 -22.21 -9.46
CA VAL A 200 -2.46 -20.85 -9.99
C VAL A 200 -1.10 -20.18 -9.77
N VAL A 201 -0.53 -19.62 -10.83
CA VAL A 201 0.68 -18.80 -10.77
C VAL A 201 0.29 -17.35 -11.00
N VAL A 202 0.62 -16.51 -10.03
CA VAL A 202 0.40 -15.06 -10.07
C VAL A 202 1.75 -14.37 -10.13
N ALA A 203 1.98 -13.45 -11.07
CA ALA A 203 3.29 -12.80 -11.22
C ALA A 203 3.19 -11.29 -11.49
N GLY A 204 4.17 -10.51 -11.03
CA GLY A 204 4.28 -9.09 -11.38
C GLY A 204 4.55 -8.18 -10.20
N SER A 205 3.93 -7.00 -10.21
CA SER A 205 4.25 -5.86 -9.35
C SER A 205 4.57 -6.19 -7.88
N SER A 206 5.78 -5.79 -7.47
CA SER A 206 6.21 -5.73 -6.07
C SER A 206 5.39 -4.79 -5.17
N SER A 207 4.58 -3.90 -5.74
CA SER A 207 3.66 -3.07 -4.96
C SER A 207 2.31 -3.77 -4.72
N VAL A 208 1.89 -4.68 -5.60
CA VAL A 208 0.65 -5.46 -5.45
C VAL A 208 0.88 -6.74 -4.61
N THR A 209 2.11 -7.26 -4.61
CA THR A 209 2.49 -8.51 -3.93
C THR A 209 2.03 -8.58 -2.46
N PRO A 210 2.19 -7.53 -1.61
CA PRO A 210 1.78 -7.61 -0.21
C PRO A 210 0.28 -7.87 -0.01
N ILE A 211 -0.59 -7.25 -0.83
CA ILE A 211 -2.02 -7.50 -0.73
C ILE A 211 -2.42 -8.83 -1.40
N MET A 212 -1.73 -9.21 -2.47
CA MET A 212 -1.97 -10.49 -3.15
C MET A 212 -1.69 -11.68 -2.22
N GLU A 213 -0.62 -11.63 -1.41
CA GLU A 213 -0.32 -12.69 -0.43
C GLU A 213 -1.42 -12.79 0.63
N LYS A 214 -1.92 -11.65 1.15
CA LYS A 214 -3.05 -11.65 2.11
C LYS A 214 -4.33 -12.20 1.49
N LEU A 215 -4.62 -11.87 0.23
CA LEU A 215 -5.77 -12.39 -0.52
C LEU A 215 -5.64 -13.91 -0.73
N LYS A 216 -4.46 -14.37 -1.13
CA LYS A 216 -4.14 -15.80 -1.26
C LYS A 216 -4.32 -16.54 0.07
N GLU A 217 -3.78 -16.02 1.17
CA GLU A 217 -3.94 -16.63 2.51
C GLU A 217 -5.41 -16.77 2.89
N ALA A 218 -6.21 -15.72 2.70
CA ALA A 218 -7.63 -15.72 3.01
C ALA A 218 -8.45 -16.66 2.11
N TYR A 219 -8.07 -16.80 0.84
CA TYR A 219 -8.67 -17.75 -0.09
C TYR A 219 -8.37 -19.20 0.31
N LEU A 220 -7.10 -19.51 0.57
CA LEU A 220 -6.65 -20.87 0.92
C LEU A 220 -7.17 -21.34 2.29
N ALA A 221 -7.58 -20.42 3.16
CA ALA A 221 -8.30 -20.75 4.38
C ALA A 221 -9.72 -21.33 4.12
N GLN A 222 -10.29 -21.06 2.94
CA GLN A 222 -11.65 -21.50 2.55
C GLN A 222 -11.61 -22.59 1.46
N VAL A 223 -10.56 -22.62 0.64
CA VAL A 223 -10.43 -23.54 -0.50
C VAL A 223 -9.14 -24.34 -0.41
N SER A 224 -9.24 -25.65 -0.14
CA SER A 224 -8.07 -26.52 0.10
C SER A 224 -7.53 -27.23 -1.14
N GLY A 225 -8.28 -27.24 -2.25
CA GLY A 225 -7.92 -27.98 -3.48
C GLY A 225 -6.91 -27.25 -4.38
N VAL A 226 -6.64 -25.98 -4.10
CA VAL A 226 -5.83 -25.09 -4.95
C VAL A 226 -4.49 -24.79 -4.30
N THR A 227 -3.44 -24.72 -5.11
CA THR A 227 -2.16 -24.12 -4.73
C THR A 227 -1.97 -22.81 -5.48
N ILE A 228 -1.49 -21.78 -4.80
CA ILE A 228 -1.23 -20.47 -5.40
C ILE A 228 0.23 -20.09 -5.16
N GLU A 229 0.96 -19.84 -6.23
CA GLU A 229 2.33 -19.31 -6.20
C GLU A 229 2.32 -17.85 -6.63
N VAL A 230 2.93 -16.97 -5.83
CA VAL A 230 3.06 -15.55 -6.14
C VAL A 230 4.53 -15.27 -6.45
N GLN A 231 4.79 -14.69 -7.61
CA GLN A 231 6.13 -14.42 -8.13
C GLN A 231 6.30 -12.90 -8.31
N GLN A 232 7.08 -12.31 -7.43
CA GLN A 232 7.31 -10.87 -7.45
C GLN A 232 8.30 -10.47 -8.56
N SER A 233 7.94 -9.44 -9.33
CA SER A 233 8.77 -8.73 -10.30
C SER A 233 8.24 -7.28 -10.47
N ASP A 234 8.36 -6.70 -11.65
CA ASP A 234 7.71 -5.43 -12.03
C ASP A 234 6.39 -5.67 -12.78
N SER A 235 5.60 -4.60 -12.96
CA SER A 235 4.28 -4.68 -13.61
C SER A 235 4.38 -5.13 -15.07
N THR A 236 5.36 -4.61 -15.83
CA THR A 236 5.53 -4.95 -17.24
C THR A 236 5.98 -6.40 -17.42
N THR A 237 6.89 -6.91 -16.59
CA THR A 237 7.27 -8.32 -16.57
C THR A 237 6.08 -9.22 -16.23
N GLY A 238 5.23 -8.82 -15.27
CA GLY A 238 4.00 -9.54 -14.95
C GLY A 238 3.03 -9.63 -16.14
N MET A 239 2.81 -8.52 -16.86
CA MET A 239 1.95 -8.50 -18.05
C MET A 239 2.52 -9.37 -19.18
N THR A 240 3.82 -9.26 -19.45
CA THR A 240 4.51 -10.11 -20.43
C THR A 240 4.42 -11.59 -20.06
N SER A 241 4.55 -11.93 -18.77
CA SER A 241 4.45 -13.31 -18.30
C SER A 241 3.08 -13.94 -18.55
N VAL A 242 1.99 -13.17 -18.44
CA VAL A 242 0.65 -13.62 -18.83
C VAL A 242 0.54 -13.81 -20.34
N LEU A 243 1.06 -12.84 -21.11
CA LEU A 243 1.02 -12.88 -22.58
C LEU A 243 1.73 -14.09 -23.15
N ASP A 244 2.85 -14.47 -22.54
CA ASP A 244 3.70 -15.60 -22.92
C ASP A 244 3.24 -16.94 -22.31
N GLY A 245 2.20 -16.93 -21.47
CA GLY A 245 1.65 -18.13 -20.83
C GLY A 245 2.53 -18.70 -19.70
N VAL A 246 3.41 -17.89 -19.13
CA VAL A 246 4.28 -18.25 -17.99
C VAL A 246 3.51 -18.25 -16.67
N CYS A 247 2.52 -17.36 -16.53
CA CYS A 247 1.64 -17.28 -15.36
C CYS A 247 0.17 -17.13 -15.75
N ASP A 248 -0.74 -17.50 -14.85
CA ASP A 248 -2.18 -17.40 -15.05
C ASP A 248 -2.69 -15.95 -14.87
N ILE A 249 -2.14 -15.25 -13.89
CA ILE A 249 -2.58 -13.91 -13.48
C ILE A 249 -1.39 -12.97 -13.35
N GLY A 250 -1.44 -11.84 -14.04
CA GLY A 250 -0.44 -10.79 -13.97
C GLY A 250 -0.84 -9.71 -12.99
N MET A 251 0.10 -9.11 -12.25
CA MET A 251 -0.16 -8.01 -11.32
C MET A 251 0.45 -6.70 -11.82
N ALA A 252 -0.33 -5.62 -11.85
CA ALA A 252 0.12 -4.30 -12.23
C ALA A 252 -0.31 -3.23 -11.22
N SER A 253 0.65 -2.46 -10.69
CA SER A 253 0.39 -1.29 -9.85
C SER A 253 0.15 -0.01 -10.67
N ARG A 254 -0.61 -0.13 -11.76
CA ARG A 254 -1.00 0.95 -12.67
C ARG A 254 -2.15 0.47 -13.56
N ALA A 255 -2.74 1.37 -14.33
CA ALA A 255 -3.52 0.98 -15.50
C ALA A 255 -2.65 0.16 -16.48
N LEU A 256 -3.27 -0.80 -17.17
CA LEU A 256 -2.60 -1.49 -18.28
C LEU A 256 -2.35 -0.50 -19.42
N LYS A 257 -1.23 -0.68 -20.12
CA LYS A 257 -0.89 0.10 -21.30
C LYS A 257 -1.76 -0.35 -22.48
N ASP A 258 -2.04 0.56 -23.41
CA ASP A 258 -2.78 0.21 -24.64
C ASP A 258 -2.14 -0.96 -25.38
N SER A 259 -0.80 -0.98 -25.47
CA SER A 259 -0.05 -2.08 -26.09
C SER A 259 -0.14 -3.42 -25.35
N GLU A 260 -0.54 -3.43 -24.08
CA GLU A 260 -0.81 -4.65 -23.30
C GLU A 260 -2.24 -5.14 -23.57
N LEU A 261 -3.21 -4.22 -23.63
CA LEU A 261 -4.61 -4.50 -23.97
C LEU A 261 -4.77 -5.00 -25.41
N GLU A 262 -4.10 -4.37 -26.36
CA GLU A 262 -4.09 -4.76 -27.79
C GLU A 262 -3.53 -6.17 -28.01
N LYS A 263 -2.69 -6.66 -27.10
CA LYS A 263 -2.17 -8.04 -27.11
C LYS A 263 -3.12 -9.06 -26.44
N GLY A 264 -4.30 -8.61 -26.01
CA GLY A 264 -5.38 -9.46 -25.51
C GLY A 264 -5.41 -9.66 -24.00
N LEU A 265 -4.76 -8.77 -23.23
CA LEU A 265 -4.92 -8.79 -21.78
C LEU A 265 -6.23 -8.14 -21.35
N THR A 266 -6.93 -8.81 -20.45
CA THR A 266 -8.14 -8.29 -19.80
C THR A 266 -7.78 -7.79 -18.40
N PRO A 267 -7.82 -6.48 -18.13
CA PRO A 267 -7.55 -5.94 -16.80
C PRO A 267 -8.74 -6.15 -15.87
N THR A 268 -8.46 -6.29 -14.59
CA THR A 268 -9.45 -6.26 -13.51
C THR A 268 -8.86 -5.45 -12.37
N ALA A 269 -9.48 -4.32 -12.04
CA ALA A 269 -9.09 -3.54 -10.87
C ALA A 269 -9.50 -4.29 -9.59
N ILE A 270 -8.56 -4.43 -8.66
CA ILE A 270 -8.79 -5.18 -7.40
C ILE A 270 -8.71 -4.28 -6.17
N ALA A 271 -8.05 -3.13 -6.29
CA ALA A 271 -7.95 -2.11 -5.25
C ALA A 271 -7.57 -0.75 -5.87
N LEU A 272 -7.81 0.32 -5.11
CA LEU A 272 -7.18 1.62 -5.32
C LEU A 272 -6.11 1.82 -4.23
N ASP A 273 -4.90 2.18 -4.66
CA ASP A 273 -3.70 2.34 -3.82
C ASP A 273 -3.21 3.79 -3.89
N GLY A 274 -2.83 4.35 -2.75
CA GLY A 274 -2.11 5.63 -2.69
C GLY A 274 -0.64 5.46 -3.05
N ILE A 275 -0.01 6.48 -3.60
CA ILE A 275 1.45 6.56 -3.63
C ILE A 275 1.89 7.51 -2.52
N ALA A 276 2.72 7.02 -1.61
CA ALA A 276 3.38 7.83 -0.62
C ALA A 276 4.74 8.28 -1.14
N VAL A 277 5.00 9.59 -1.12
CA VAL A 277 6.37 10.13 -1.22
C VAL A 277 6.99 9.95 0.15
N ILE A 278 8.16 9.34 0.20
CA ILE A 278 8.84 8.96 1.45
C ILE A 278 10.21 9.60 1.56
N VAL A 279 10.60 9.89 2.80
CA VAL A 279 11.94 10.32 3.18
C VAL A 279 12.40 9.49 4.38
N SER A 280 13.70 9.55 4.69
CA SER A 280 14.22 8.96 5.93
C SER A 280 13.53 9.58 7.15
N ASN A 281 13.42 8.81 8.23
CA ASN A 281 12.96 9.33 9.54
C ASN A 281 13.87 10.44 10.08
N ASP A 282 15.14 10.48 9.66
CA ASP A 282 16.11 11.50 10.05
C ASP A 282 16.01 12.79 9.21
N ASN A 283 15.21 12.78 8.14
CA ASN A 283 14.93 13.97 7.34
C ASN A 283 13.84 14.81 8.05
N PRO A 284 13.99 16.13 8.25
CA PRO A 284 12.99 16.94 8.94
C PRO A 284 11.79 17.35 8.06
N THR A 285 11.78 17.05 6.77
CA THR A 285 10.70 17.44 5.84
C THR A 285 9.43 16.65 6.13
N ASP A 286 8.32 17.36 6.34
CA ASP A 286 7.01 16.75 6.64
C ASP A 286 5.98 16.98 5.54
N ALA A 287 6.18 17.96 4.65
CA ALA A 287 5.25 18.29 3.59
C ALA A 287 5.98 18.78 2.34
N LEU A 288 5.43 18.47 1.17
CA LEU A 288 5.85 18.99 -0.13
C LEU A 288 4.61 19.34 -0.96
N THR A 289 4.74 20.29 -1.88
CA THR A 289 3.75 20.47 -2.94
C THR A 289 3.98 19.46 -4.06
N SER A 290 2.95 19.18 -4.85
CA SER A 290 3.09 18.37 -6.06
C SER A 290 4.10 18.96 -7.04
N GLU A 291 4.21 20.30 -7.11
CA GLU A 291 5.19 21.00 -7.93
C GLU A 291 6.62 20.80 -7.40
N GLN A 292 6.84 20.87 -6.09
CA GLN A 292 8.15 20.57 -5.51
C GLN A 292 8.57 19.12 -5.79
N VAL A 293 7.66 18.15 -5.61
CA VAL A 293 7.96 16.75 -5.94
C VAL A 293 8.32 16.60 -7.42
N LYS A 294 7.54 17.20 -8.32
CA LYS A 294 7.88 17.20 -9.75
C LYS A 294 9.29 17.73 -9.99
N ASN A 295 9.59 18.91 -9.47
CA ASN A 295 10.86 19.60 -9.73
C ASN A 295 12.06 18.89 -9.10
N ILE A 296 11.88 18.25 -7.94
CA ILE A 296 12.90 17.37 -7.35
C ILE A 296 13.19 16.20 -8.29
N PHE A 297 12.15 15.49 -8.71
CA PHE A 297 12.32 14.29 -9.52
C PHE A 297 12.74 14.58 -10.97
N THR A 298 12.58 15.81 -11.47
CA THR A 298 13.15 16.26 -12.77
C THR A 298 14.55 16.85 -12.64
N GLY A 299 15.06 17.04 -11.42
CA GLY A 299 16.38 17.66 -11.17
C GLY A 299 16.40 19.18 -11.30
N GLU A 300 15.24 19.83 -11.28
CA GLU A 300 15.12 21.30 -11.23
C GLU A 300 15.36 21.85 -9.82
N LEU A 301 14.99 21.09 -8.78
CA LEU A 301 15.36 21.35 -7.39
C LEU A 301 16.30 20.23 -6.93
N THR A 302 17.49 20.60 -6.50
CA THR A 302 18.58 19.65 -6.21
C THR A 302 19.04 19.69 -4.78
N GLU A 303 18.66 20.70 -3.98
CA GLU A 303 19.04 20.82 -2.57
C GLU A 303 17.82 20.90 -1.64
N TRP A 304 17.94 20.33 -0.43
CA TRP A 304 16.85 20.38 0.56
C TRP A 304 16.51 21.80 1.03
N SER A 305 17.43 22.75 0.86
CA SER A 305 17.26 24.17 1.19
C SER A 305 16.19 24.85 0.33
N GLU A 306 15.90 24.29 -0.85
CA GLU A 306 14.97 24.84 -1.84
C GLU A 306 13.51 24.43 -1.57
N VAL A 307 13.28 23.45 -0.69
CA VAL A 307 11.96 22.86 -0.42
C VAL A 307 11.52 22.96 1.05
N LYS A 308 12.24 23.75 1.85
CA LYS A 308 11.94 23.99 3.27
C LYS A 308 10.70 24.85 3.51
#